data_AF-A0A845H9T8-F1
#
_entry.id   AF-A0A845H9T8-F1
#
_cell.length_a   1.000
_cell.length_b   1.000
_cell.length_c   1.000
_cell.angle_alpha   90.00
_cell.angle_beta   90.00
_cell.angle_gamma   90.00
#
_symmetry.space_group_name_H-M   'P 1'
#
loop_
_entity.id
_entity.type
_entity.pdbx_description
1 polymer ?
#
loop_
_entity_poly.entity_id
_entity_poly.type
_entity_poly.pdbx_seq_one_letter_code
_entity_poly.pdbx_strand_id
1 'polypeptide(L)'
;MASITFSTYASVFDFKRVDPDTDEEGVFVEDAAILKTLDGLAYDEEVFSDYLLDGESAGELEDAGISGGGLEFSFDNASGRLVGRTEYLLERALSPDQIALLEGVNNFV
;
A
#
# COMPACT_ATOMS: atom_id res chain seq x y z
N MET A 1 11.96 16.95 -4.16
CA MET A 1 12.93 15.84 -4.24
C MET A 1 12.39 14.81 -5.22
N ALA A 2 13.24 14.07 -5.93
CA ALA A 2 12.77 13.00 -6.81
C ALA A 2 12.54 11.73 -5.98
N SER A 3 11.33 11.19 -5.99
CA SER A 3 10.99 9.92 -5.36
C SER A 3 10.82 8.83 -6.43
N ILE A 4 11.00 7.57 -6.04
CA ILE A 4 10.68 6.42 -6.89
C ILE A 4 9.47 5.74 -6.26
N THR A 5 8.43 5.52 -7.07
CA THR A 5 7.19 4.87 -6.64
C THR A 5 7.22 3.40 -7.04
N PHE A 6 6.92 2.52 -6.08
CA PHE A 6 6.79 1.08 -6.33
C PHE A 6 5.40 0.63 -5.90
N SER A 7 4.65 -0.09 -6.75
CA SER A 7 3.34 -0.60 -6.40
C SER A 7 3.31 -2.12 -6.42
N THR A 8 2.69 -2.73 -5.39
CA THR A 8 2.41 -4.17 -5.34
C THR A 8 0.93 -4.41 -5.08
N TYR A 9 0.46 -5.59 -5.49
CA TYR A 9 -0.92 -6.03 -5.24
C TYR A 9 -0.91 -7.06 -4.11
N ALA A 10 -1.75 -6.83 -3.09
CA ALA A 10 -2.02 -7.79 -2.04
C ALA A 10 -3.49 -8.20 -2.15
N SER A 11 -3.74 -9.49 -2.40
CA SER A 11 -5.12 -9.95 -2.40
C SER A 11 -5.57 -10.08 -0.94
N VAL A 12 -6.31 -9.08 -0.44
CA VAL A 12 -6.80 -9.05 0.94
C VAL A 12 -8.15 -9.76 0.99
N PHE A 13 -8.17 -10.98 1.49
CA PHE A 13 -9.39 -11.79 1.56
C PHE A 13 -10.08 -11.75 2.91
N ASP A 14 -9.38 -11.31 3.95
CA ASP A 14 -9.79 -11.52 5.34
C ASP A 14 -9.86 -10.18 6.09
N PHE A 15 -11.01 -9.51 6.04
CA PHE A 15 -11.31 -8.36 6.91
C PHE A 15 -11.97 -8.85 8.17
N LYS A 16 -11.45 -8.51 9.34
CA LYS A 16 -12.13 -8.79 10.61
C LYS A 16 -12.91 -7.57 11.05
N ARG A 17 -14.09 -7.80 11.62
CA ARG A 17 -14.78 -6.76 12.39
C ARG A 17 -14.08 -6.58 13.72
N VAL A 18 -13.82 -5.33 14.08
CA VAL A 18 -13.45 -4.95 15.45
C VAL A 18 -14.73 -4.81 16.27
N ASP A 19 -14.77 -5.45 17.43
CA ASP A 19 -15.87 -5.26 18.39
C ASP A 19 -15.78 -3.84 18.98
N PRO A 20 -16.83 -3.01 18.84
CA PRO A 20 -16.77 -1.61 19.27
C PRO A 20 -16.71 -1.44 20.80
N ASP A 21 -17.06 -2.47 21.58
CA ASP A 21 -17.07 -2.42 23.04
C ASP A 21 -15.75 -2.94 23.64
N THR A 22 -15.05 -3.85 22.95
CA THR A 22 -13.82 -4.47 23.45
C THR A 22 -12.56 -4.12 22.68
N ASP A 23 -12.69 -3.50 21.49
CA ASP A 23 -11.59 -3.22 20.54
C ASP A 23 -10.84 -4.49 20.07
N GLU A 24 -11.45 -5.66 20.27
CA GLU A 24 -10.86 -6.94 19.86
C GLU A 24 -11.22 -7.25 18.40
N GLU A 25 -10.23 -7.73 17.64
CA GLU A 25 -10.45 -8.28 16.31
C GLU A 25 -11.27 -9.58 16.38
N GLY A 26 -12.46 -9.56 15.80
CA GLY A 26 -13.42 -10.65 15.84
C GLY A 26 -13.56 -11.41 14.52
N VAL A 27 -14.81 -11.53 14.06
CA VAL A 27 -15.24 -12.41 12.96
C VAL A 27 -14.88 -11.83 11.60
N PHE A 28 -14.47 -12.70 10.67
CA PHE A 28 -14.24 -12.35 9.28
C PHE A 28 -15.53 -11.86 8.58
N VAL A 29 -15.38 -10.84 7.74
CA VAL A 29 -16.44 -10.29 6.91
C VAL A 29 -16.46 -11.06 5.58
N GLU A 30 -17.32 -12.09 5.51
CA GLU A 30 -17.53 -12.88 4.29
C GLU A 30 -18.63 -12.29 3.38
N ASP A 31 -19.38 -11.30 3.86
CA ASP A 31 -20.50 -10.72 3.12
C ASP A 31 -19.99 -9.83 1.97
N ALA A 32 -20.17 -10.31 0.74
CA ALA A 32 -19.77 -9.60 -0.48
C ALA A 32 -20.44 -8.23 -0.65
N ALA A 33 -21.67 -8.04 -0.14
CA ALA A 33 -22.32 -6.73 -0.20
C ALA A 33 -21.62 -5.72 0.71
N ILE A 34 -21.12 -6.17 1.87
CA ILE A 34 -20.34 -5.34 2.78
C ILE A 34 -18.97 -5.06 2.18
N LEU A 35 -18.25 -6.07 1.70
CA LEU A 35 -16.94 -5.90 1.06
C LEU A 35 -17.01 -4.93 -0.13
N LYS A 36 -18.07 -5.00 -0.92
CA LYS A 36 -18.29 -4.08 -2.04
C LYS A 36 -18.46 -2.62 -1.62
N THR A 37 -18.85 -2.32 -0.37
CA THR A 37 -18.90 -0.93 0.11
C THR A 37 -17.53 -0.30 0.29
N LEU A 38 -16.47 -1.12 0.33
CA LEU A 38 -15.08 -0.67 0.45
C LEU A 38 -14.42 -0.41 -0.91
N ASP A 39 -15.10 -0.73 -2.01
CA ASP A 39 -14.61 -0.50 -3.37
C ASP A 39 -14.36 1.00 -3.62
N GLY A 40 -13.15 1.34 -4.04
CA GLY A 40 -12.71 2.72 -4.31
C GLY A 40 -12.30 3.51 -3.08
N LEU A 41 -12.27 2.92 -1.89
CA LEU A 41 -11.63 3.54 -0.73
C LEU A 41 -10.12 3.60 -0.94
N ALA A 42 -9.56 4.79 -0.77
CA ALA A 42 -8.13 5.04 -0.86
C ALA A 42 -7.67 5.81 0.39
N TYR A 43 -6.51 5.43 0.89
CA TYR A 43 -5.82 6.04 2.00
C TYR A 43 -4.45 6.48 1.49
N ASP A 44 -4.25 7.79 1.41
CA ASP A 44 -2.99 8.39 0.98
C ASP A 44 -2.12 8.66 2.21
N GLU A 45 -0.80 8.45 2.08
CA GLU A 45 0.20 8.73 3.12
C GLU A 45 0.06 7.90 4.41
N GLU A 46 -0.39 6.65 4.28
CA GLU A 46 -0.36 5.68 5.38
C GLU A 46 1.08 5.41 5.80
N VAL A 47 1.39 5.67 7.07
CA VAL A 47 2.68 5.34 7.67
C VAL A 47 2.65 3.87 8.05
N PHE A 48 3.17 3.03 7.16
CA PHE A 48 3.15 1.57 7.35
C PHE A 48 4.14 1.08 8.42
N SER A 49 4.94 1.96 9.06
CA SER A 49 5.90 1.56 10.09
C SER A 49 5.25 0.77 11.24
N ASP A 50 4.00 1.09 11.58
CA ASP A 50 3.29 0.44 12.69
C ASP A 50 2.66 -0.90 12.30
N TYR A 51 2.36 -1.10 11.00
CA TYR A 51 1.73 -2.31 10.48
C TYR A 51 2.73 -3.32 9.94
N LEU A 52 3.91 -2.85 9.54
CA LEU A 52 4.93 -3.72 9.00
C LEU A 52 5.46 -4.64 10.09
N LEU A 53 5.77 -4.14 11.31
CA LEU A 53 6.48 -4.85 12.39
C LEU A 53 6.05 -6.30 12.71
N ASP A 54 4.84 -6.74 12.34
CA ASP A 54 4.31 -8.08 12.65
C ASP A 54 4.55 -9.16 11.56
N GLY A 55 5.12 -8.83 10.40
CA GLY A 55 5.40 -9.79 9.31
C GLY A 55 6.88 -10.19 9.18
N GLU A 56 7.20 -11.42 8.73
CA GLU A 56 8.60 -11.83 8.45
C GLU A 56 9.33 -10.91 7.46
N SER A 57 8.60 -10.25 6.56
CA SER A 57 9.13 -9.33 5.53
C SER A 57 9.15 -7.84 5.96
N ALA A 58 8.71 -7.55 7.18
CA ALA A 58 8.57 -6.21 7.72
C ALA A 58 9.88 -5.45 7.85
N GLY A 59 10.87 -6.11 8.44
CA GLY A 59 12.19 -5.54 8.67
C GLY A 59 12.88 -5.23 7.35
N GLU A 60 12.61 -5.99 6.29
CA GLU A 60 13.19 -5.74 4.97
C GLU A 60 12.66 -4.46 4.32
N LEU A 61 11.40 -4.09 4.57
CA LEU A 61 10.79 -2.87 4.03
C LEU A 61 11.22 -1.63 4.81
N GLU A 62 11.31 -1.73 6.15
CA GLU A 62 11.86 -0.67 7.00
C GLU A 62 13.35 -0.43 6.69
N ASP A 63 14.16 -1.50 6.58
CA ASP A 63 15.58 -1.42 6.20
C ASP A 63 15.79 -0.84 4.80
N ALA A 64 14.79 -1.00 3.91
CA ALA A 64 14.81 -0.40 2.57
C ALA A 64 14.44 1.09 2.56
N GLY A 65 14.07 1.68 3.72
CA GLY A 65 13.70 3.09 3.85
C GLY A 65 12.26 3.40 3.42
N ILE A 66 11.40 2.38 3.33
CA ILE A 66 9.99 2.56 2.98
C ILE A 66 9.24 2.95 4.26
N SER A 67 8.90 4.22 4.39
CA SER A 67 8.23 4.77 5.59
C SER A 67 6.70 4.83 5.47
N GLY A 68 6.16 4.65 4.27
CA GLY A 68 4.72 4.74 4.03
C GLY A 68 4.33 4.61 2.56
N GLY A 69 3.05 4.88 2.30
CA GLY A 69 2.50 4.76 0.96
C GLY A 69 1.00 4.93 0.86
N GLY A 70 0.45 4.58 -0.30
CA GLY A 70 -0.99 4.55 -0.55
C GLY A 70 -1.58 3.15 -0.40
N LEU A 71 -2.80 3.06 0.10
CA LEU A 71 -3.60 1.83 0.09
C LEU A 71 -4.93 2.08 -0.60
N GLU A 72 -5.21 1.35 -1.67
CA GLU A 72 -6.47 1.41 -2.42
C GLU A 72 -7.17 0.05 -2.38
N PHE A 73 -8.49 0.06 -2.19
CA PHE A 73 -9.32 -1.14 -2.25
C PHE A 73 -10.13 -1.19 -3.54
N SER A 74 -10.13 -2.33 -4.21
CA SER A 74 -10.98 -2.59 -5.38
C SER A 74 -11.69 -3.93 -5.27
N PHE A 75 -12.99 -3.93 -5.52
CA PHE A 75 -13.82 -5.13 -5.48
C PHE A 75 -13.89 -5.80 -6.85
N ASP A 76 -13.33 -7.01 -6.94
CA ASP A 76 -13.45 -7.86 -8.11
C ASP A 76 -14.81 -8.55 -8.13
N ASN A 77 -15.71 -8.05 -8.98
CA ASN A 77 -17.04 -8.61 -9.17
C ASN A 77 -17.01 -10.04 -9.77
N ALA A 78 -15.93 -10.44 -10.46
CA ALA A 78 -15.84 -11.78 -11.04
C ALA A 78 -15.54 -12.85 -9.99
N SER A 79 -14.68 -12.53 -9.02
CA SER A 79 -14.32 -13.44 -7.94
C SER A 79 -15.06 -13.20 -6.62
N GLY A 80 -15.80 -12.08 -6.52
CA GLY A 80 -16.53 -11.68 -5.32
C GLY A 80 -15.61 -11.25 -4.17
N ARG A 81 -14.40 -10.77 -4.49
CA ARG A 81 -13.32 -10.53 -3.53
C ARG A 81 -12.88 -9.08 -3.55
N LEU A 82 -12.48 -8.57 -2.39
CA LEU A 82 -11.80 -7.29 -2.30
C LEU A 82 -10.30 -7.50 -2.55
N VAL A 83 -9.66 -6.56 -3.24
CA VAL A 83 -8.24 -6.56 -3.54
C VAL A 83 -7.66 -5.28 -2.98
N GLY A 84 -6.58 -5.39 -2.19
CA GLY A 84 -5.81 -4.25 -1.71
C GLY A 84 -4.64 -3.98 -2.66
N ARG A 85 -4.46 -2.72 -3.03
CA ARG A 85 -3.28 -2.27 -3.76
C ARG A 85 -2.48 -1.35 -2.86
N THR A 86 -1.25 -1.76 -2.57
CA THR A 86 -0.33 -0.96 -1.76
C THR A 86 0.71 -0.34 -2.68
N GLU A 87 0.82 0.98 -2.63
CA GLU A 87 1.82 1.75 -3.33
C GLU A 87 2.83 2.30 -2.32
N TYR A 88 4.06 1.81 -2.35
CA TYR A 88 5.12 2.27 -1.48
C TYR A 88 5.83 3.49 -2.06
N LEU A 89 6.07 4.48 -1.21
CA LEU A 89 6.86 5.64 -1.54
C LEU A 89 8.23 5.49 -0.91
N LEU A 90 9.26 5.47 -1.76
CA LEU A 90 10.65 5.47 -1.32
C LEU A 90 11.33 6.76 -1.76
N GLU A 91 11.72 7.56 -0.77
CA GLU A 91 12.60 8.71 -1.01
C GLU A 91 14.04 8.23 -1.11
N ARG A 92 14.59 8.23 -2.33
CA ARG A 92 16.00 7.92 -2.56
C ARG A 92 16.71 9.15 -3.12
N ALA A 93 17.81 9.54 -2.48
CA ALA A 93 18.71 10.52 -3.05
C ALA A 93 19.31 9.96 -4.36
N LEU A 94 19.17 10.72 -5.44
CA LEU A 94 19.79 10.41 -6.72
C LEU A 94 21.25 10.89 -6.72
N SER A 95 22.15 10.10 -7.31
CA SER A 95 23.53 10.55 -7.50
C SER A 95 23.60 11.68 -8.54
N PRO A 96 24.64 12.53 -8.53
CA PRO A 96 24.83 13.56 -9.56
C PRO A 96 24.78 13.00 -10.99
N ASP A 97 25.34 11.80 -11.22
CA ASP A 97 25.30 11.14 -12.54
C ASP A 97 23.89 10.70 -12.95
N GLN A 98 23.08 10.23 -11.99
CA GLN A 98 21.68 9.87 -12.23
C GLN A 98 20.81 11.10 -12.50
N ILE A 99 21.09 12.21 -11.81
CA ILE A 99 20.45 13.51 -12.06
C ILE A 99 20.82 14.00 -13.46
N ALA A 100 22.11 13.95 -13.83
CA ALA A 100 22.56 14.34 -15.16
C ALA A 100 21.91 13.51 -16.29
N LEU A 101 21.62 12.23 -16.07
CA LEU A 101 20.85 11.42 -17.01
C LEU A 101 19.39 11.90 -17.14
N LEU A 102 18.72 12.21 -16.03
CA LEU A 102 17.34 12.73 -16.07
C LEU A 102 17.25 14.11 -16.74
N GLU A 103 18.19 15.00 -16.42
CA GLU A 103 18.28 16.33 -17.04
C GLU A 103 18.71 16.26 -18.51
N GLY A 104 19.53 15.28 -18.88
CA GLY A 104 19.94 15.03 -20.26
C GLY A 104 18.83 14.48 -21.15
N VAL A 105 17.83 13.77 -20.59
CA VAL A 105 16.65 13.27 -21.34
C VAL A 105 15.71 14.43 -21.74
N ASN A 106 15.73 15.55 -21.02
CA ASN A 106 14.96 16.75 -21.38
C ASN A 106 15.55 17.56 -22.55
N ASN A 107 16.68 17.15 -23.13
CA ASN A 107 17.30 17.83 -24.28
C ASN A 107 16.92 17.23 -25.65
N PHE A 108 15.85 16.45 -25.73
CA PHE A 108 15.22 16.07 -27.01
C PHE A 108 13.92 16.85 -27.23
N VAL A 109 14.05 18.15 -27.54
CA VAL A 109 13.04 18.95 -28.25
C VAL A 109 13.74 19.80 -29.30
#